data_AF-A0A936C7G6-F1
#
_entry.id   AF-A0A936C7G6-F1
#
_cell.length_a   1.000
_cell.length_b   1.000
_cell.length_c   1.000
_cell.angle_alpha   90.00
_cell.angle_beta   90.00
_cell.angle_gamma   90.00
#
_symmetry.space_group_name_H-M   'P 1'
#
loop_
_entity.id
_entity.type
_entity.pdbx_description
1 polymer ?
#
loop_
_entity_poly.entity_id
_entity_poly.type
_entity_poly.pdbx_seq_one_letter_code
_entity_poly.pdbx_strand_id
1 'polypeptide(L)'
;MSGTVFYAAEQEGRKLPAVILSHGWGGTAALLRPEAERFARAGFFVLAFDYRGWGGSEGRWVHDEAPGAKAGDRRELREVVDPLDQATDVANAVHWIMGEPMVDAARVGLWGTSFSGGLMVYVAARDPRIRAVVAQVAAFGWARSAIPAPMLERALSDATRRARGEIGYPPPGRREVGNLYGAPIRESFLRYAPVEDAAGLNGCALLIIDAEKEELFDLREHGERVFQRAPEPKRRVVIPGITHYGIYSSAREQAIGLAVDWMTRHLAAPAGR
;
A
#
# COMPACT_ATOMS: atom_id res chain seq x y z
N MET A 1 -6.98 10.81 9.39
CA MET A 1 -5.90 10.47 8.42
C MET A 1 -5.12 11.75 8.15
N SER A 2 -3.80 11.69 8.23
CA SER A 2 -2.87 12.77 7.91
C SER A 2 -2.20 12.46 6.56
N GLY A 3 -2.02 13.48 5.74
CA GLY A 3 -1.38 13.38 4.45
C GLY A 3 -0.88 14.73 3.96
N THR A 4 0.03 14.69 3.00
CA THR A 4 0.58 15.87 2.33
C THR A 4 0.24 15.80 0.84
N VAL A 5 -0.21 16.93 0.33
CA VAL A 5 -0.51 17.13 -1.09
C VAL A 5 0.71 17.73 -1.79
N PHE A 6 0.99 17.27 -3.01
CA PHE A 6 2.04 17.80 -3.86
C PHE A 6 1.48 18.03 -5.27
N TYR A 7 1.69 19.22 -5.80
CA TYR A 7 1.52 19.58 -7.20
C TYR A 7 2.46 20.74 -7.50
N ALA A 8 2.83 20.90 -8.78
CA ALA A 8 3.65 22.02 -9.19
C ALA A 8 2.80 23.30 -9.26
N ALA A 9 3.31 24.43 -8.74
CA ALA A 9 2.52 25.67 -8.57
C ALA A 9 1.95 26.20 -9.90
N GLU A 10 2.64 25.96 -11.02
CA GLU A 10 2.18 26.27 -12.37
C GLU A 10 0.92 25.49 -12.81
N GLN A 11 0.51 24.47 -12.05
CA GLN A 11 -0.68 23.66 -12.28
C GLN A 11 -1.89 24.10 -11.43
N GLU A 12 -1.72 25.11 -10.56
CA GLU A 12 -2.80 25.62 -9.70
C GLU A 12 -4.07 25.97 -10.51
N GLY A 13 -5.23 25.54 -10.02
CA GLY A 13 -6.52 25.80 -10.69
C GLY A 13 -6.82 24.91 -11.91
N ARG A 14 -5.92 24.01 -12.29
CA ARG A 14 -6.16 23.03 -13.37
C ARG A 14 -6.72 21.72 -12.81
N LYS A 15 -7.50 21.01 -13.65
CA LYS A 15 -7.91 19.61 -13.42
C LYS A 15 -6.79 18.65 -13.82
N LEU A 16 -6.16 18.00 -12.84
CA LEU A 16 -4.97 17.17 -13.00
C LEU A 16 -5.30 15.67 -12.86
N PRO A 17 -4.58 14.78 -13.58
CA PRO A 17 -4.55 13.37 -13.18
C PRO A 17 -3.92 13.25 -11.79
N ALA A 18 -4.33 12.26 -11.00
CA ALA A 18 -3.90 12.15 -9.62
C ALA A 18 -3.28 10.80 -9.29
N VAL A 19 -2.31 10.81 -8.37
CA VAL A 19 -1.64 9.60 -7.87
C VAL A 19 -1.64 9.60 -6.35
N ILE A 20 -2.12 8.51 -5.75
CA ILE A 20 -2.04 8.28 -4.31
C ILE A 20 -0.81 7.43 -4.03
N LEU A 21 0.06 7.92 -3.14
CA LEU A 21 1.29 7.26 -2.71
C LEU A 21 1.12 6.72 -1.30
N SER A 22 1.53 5.47 -1.08
CA SER A 22 1.46 4.87 0.25
C SER A 22 2.66 3.99 0.59
N HIS A 23 2.99 3.97 1.87
CA HIS A 23 4.26 3.47 2.38
C HIS A 23 4.19 1.99 2.75
N GLY A 24 5.33 1.31 2.70
CA GLY A 24 5.44 -0.08 3.12
C GLY A 24 5.30 -0.30 4.63
N TRP A 25 5.43 -1.56 5.04
CA TRP A 25 5.42 -1.98 6.43
C TRP A 25 6.40 -1.16 7.26
N GLY A 26 5.93 -0.58 8.38
CA GLY A 26 6.82 0.15 9.28
C GLY A 26 7.19 1.56 8.83
N GLY A 27 6.79 1.96 7.63
CA GLY A 27 7.10 3.28 7.06
C GLY A 27 6.15 4.39 7.51
N THR A 28 6.38 5.59 6.96
CA THR A 28 5.49 6.75 7.05
C THR A 28 5.50 7.49 5.71
N ALA A 29 4.51 8.37 5.49
CA ALA A 29 4.38 9.22 4.30
C ALA A 29 5.61 10.10 4.06
N ALA A 30 6.33 10.48 5.13
CA ALA A 30 7.54 11.30 5.04
C ALA A 30 8.62 10.65 4.18
N LEU A 31 8.70 9.30 4.16
CA LEU A 31 9.66 8.56 3.35
C LEU A 31 9.34 8.62 1.85
N LEU A 32 8.12 9.01 1.48
CA LEU A 32 7.63 9.03 0.09
C LEU A 32 7.81 10.40 -0.57
N ARG A 33 8.37 11.38 0.14
CA ARG A 33 8.57 12.74 -0.40
C ARG A 33 9.33 12.76 -1.73
N PRO A 34 10.46 12.03 -1.89
CA PRO A 34 11.18 12.03 -3.18
C PRO A 34 10.27 11.56 -4.33
N GLU A 35 9.46 10.54 -4.07
CA GLU A 35 8.54 9.99 -5.04
C GLU A 35 7.40 10.96 -5.36
N ALA A 36 6.80 11.56 -4.33
CA ALA A 36 5.70 12.50 -4.47
C ALA A 36 6.10 13.76 -5.25
N GLU A 37 7.28 14.32 -4.97
CA GLU A 37 7.78 15.49 -5.68
C GLU A 37 8.06 15.21 -7.16
N ARG A 38 8.51 14.00 -7.50
CA ARG A 38 8.75 13.64 -8.90
C ARG A 38 7.46 13.42 -9.68
N PHE A 39 6.44 12.81 -9.09
CA PHE A 39 5.10 12.77 -9.70
C PHE A 39 4.51 14.19 -9.84
N ALA A 40 4.64 15.04 -8.83
CA ALA A 40 4.15 16.42 -8.90
C ALA A 40 4.81 17.21 -10.05
N ARG A 41 6.14 17.10 -10.20
CA ARG A 41 6.88 17.69 -11.33
C ARG A 41 6.49 17.12 -12.70
N ALA A 42 5.95 15.90 -12.74
CA ALA A 42 5.41 15.29 -13.96
C ALA A 42 3.96 15.71 -14.27
N GLY A 43 3.37 16.62 -13.48
CA GLY A 43 2.04 17.17 -13.73
C GLY A 43 0.89 16.44 -13.03
N PHE A 44 1.18 15.60 -12.04
CA PHE A 44 0.16 14.92 -11.24
C PHE A 44 -0.21 15.73 -9.99
N PHE A 45 -1.47 15.62 -9.58
CA PHE A 45 -1.89 15.92 -8.21
C PHE A 45 -1.60 14.71 -7.33
N VAL A 46 -0.76 14.87 -6.31
CA VAL A 46 -0.24 13.75 -5.53
C VAL A 46 -0.67 13.84 -4.09
N LEU A 47 -1.14 12.73 -3.53
CA LEU A 47 -1.39 12.56 -2.09
C LEU A 47 -0.46 11.48 -1.54
N ALA A 48 0.44 11.85 -0.62
CA ALA A 48 1.14 10.88 0.22
C ALA A 48 0.55 10.93 1.64
N PHE A 49 0.15 9.80 2.20
CA PHE A 49 -0.58 9.74 3.47
C PHE A 49 -0.04 8.67 4.43
N ASP A 50 -0.27 8.89 5.72
CA ASP A 50 0.01 7.93 6.78
C ASP A 50 -1.23 7.08 7.07
N TYR A 51 -1.08 5.76 7.20
CA TYR A 51 -2.16 4.90 7.69
C TYR A 51 -2.62 5.27 9.10
N ARG A 52 -3.83 4.85 9.48
CA ARG A 52 -4.32 5.06 10.87
C ARG A 52 -3.32 4.54 11.91
N GLY A 53 -3.02 5.35 12.91
CA GLY A 53 -2.06 5.02 13.97
C GLY A 53 -0.59 5.04 13.53
N TRP A 54 -0.27 5.55 12.33
CA TRP A 54 1.08 5.74 11.81
C TRP A 54 1.37 7.22 11.60
N GLY A 55 2.65 7.62 11.75
CA GLY A 55 3.09 9.00 11.54
C GLY A 55 2.16 10.04 12.19
N GLY A 56 1.65 10.98 11.39
CA GLY A 56 0.73 12.02 11.86
C GLY A 56 -0.74 11.60 11.93
N SER A 57 -1.11 10.39 11.48
CA SER A 57 -2.49 9.91 11.49
C SER A 57 -2.90 9.43 12.88
N GLU A 58 -4.11 9.79 13.30
CA GLU A 58 -4.78 9.20 14.46
C GLU A 58 -5.06 7.70 14.26
N GLY A 59 -5.09 6.95 15.36
CA GLY A 59 -5.37 5.53 15.44
C GLY A 59 -6.68 5.22 16.16
N ARG A 60 -7.07 3.93 16.19
CA ARG A 60 -8.27 3.49 16.89
C ARG A 60 -8.05 3.52 18.40
N TRP A 61 -9.06 3.93 19.16
CA TRP A 61 -9.03 3.86 20.63
C TRP A 61 -9.51 2.51 21.14
N VAL A 62 -8.61 1.76 21.78
CA VAL A 62 -8.88 0.45 22.38
C VAL A 62 -8.83 0.56 23.91
N HIS A 63 -9.38 -0.42 24.61
CA HIS A 63 -9.19 -0.52 26.05
C HIS A 63 -7.70 -0.68 26.37
N ASP A 64 -7.26 0.01 27.42
CA ASP A 64 -5.91 -0.17 27.90
C ASP A 64 -5.83 -1.44 28.76
N GLU A 65 -4.96 -2.35 28.35
CA GLU A 65 -4.71 -3.63 28.99
C GLU A 65 -3.31 -3.67 29.64
N ALA A 66 -2.61 -2.53 29.71
CA ALA A 66 -1.32 -2.44 30.37
C ALA A 66 -1.44 -2.75 31.88
N PRO A 67 -0.42 -3.37 32.50
CA PRO A 67 -0.41 -3.57 33.95
C PRO A 67 -0.63 -2.25 34.70
N GLY A 68 -1.69 -2.19 35.51
CA GLY A 68 -2.07 -0.99 36.26
C GLY A 68 -3.12 -0.09 35.60
N ALA A 69 -3.58 -0.40 34.39
CA ALA A 69 -4.73 0.27 33.77
C ALA A 69 -6.01 0.06 34.59
N LYS A 70 -6.82 1.11 34.71
CA LYS A 70 -8.12 1.08 35.40
C LYS A 70 -9.24 0.71 34.43
N ALA A 71 -10.35 0.23 34.99
CA ALA A 71 -11.56 -0.02 34.22
C ALA A 71 -12.01 1.28 33.51
N GLY A 72 -12.06 1.24 32.18
CA GLY A 72 -12.43 2.37 31.33
C GLY A 72 -11.24 3.13 30.73
N ASP A 73 -10.01 2.84 31.14
CA ASP A 73 -8.83 3.42 30.50
C ASP A 73 -8.77 3.01 29.02
N ARG A 74 -8.39 3.96 28.17
CA ARG A 74 -8.26 3.76 26.74
C ARG A 74 -6.90 4.24 26.28
N ARG A 75 -6.35 3.53 25.32
CA ARG A 75 -5.14 3.94 24.61
C ARG A 75 -5.40 3.98 23.11
N GLU A 76 -4.67 4.86 22.45
CA GLU A 76 -4.63 4.89 21.00
C GLU A 76 -3.81 3.69 20.50
N LEU A 77 -4.34 3.00 19.51
CA LEU A 77 -3.65 1.92 18.83
C LEU A 77 -2.70 2.51 17.79
N ARG A 78 -1.39 2.29 18.00
CA ARG A 78 -0.32 2.82 17.17
C ARG A 78 0.50 1.69 16.57
N GLU A 79 0.98 1.91 15.35
CA GLU A 79 2.01 1.08 14.69
C GLU A 79 1.64 -0.40 14.54
N VAL A 80 0.35 -0.66 14.37
CA VAL A 80 -0.17 -1.98 14.04
C VAL A 80 -0.28 -2.14 12.53
N VAL A 81 0.15 -3.30 12.05
CA VAL A 81 0.02 -3.70 10.66
C VAL A 81 -1.20 -4.60 10.52
N ASP A 82 -2.29 -4.02 10.05
CA ASP A 82 -3.50 -4.73 9.66
C ASP A 82 -3.81 -4.40 8.19
N PRO A 83 -3.71 -5.36 7.27
CA PRO A 83 -3.92 -5.11 5.84
C PRO A 83 -5.33 -4.61 5.51
N LEU A 84 -6.35 -5.01 6.27
CA LEU A 84 -7.74 -4.65 5.98
C LEU A 84 -8.03 -3.22 6.42
N ASP A 85 -7.50 -2.84 7.58
CA ASP A 85 -7.59 -1.47 8.06
C ASP A 85 -6.79 -0.51 7.17
N GLN A 86 -5.58 -0.90 6.79
CA GLN A 86 -4.75 -0.08 5.89
C GLN A 86 -5.33 -0.02 4.46
N ALA A 87 -5.94 -1.10 3.96
CA ALA A 87 -6.69 -1.06 2.70
C ALA A 87 -7.90 -0.11 2.78
N THR A 88 -8.59 -0.09 3.93
CA THR A 88 -9.67 0.89 4.17
C THR A 88 -9.13 2.32 4.14
N ASP A 89 -7.93 2.56 4.67
CA ASP A 89 -7.29 3.88 4.61
C ASP A 89 -6.91 4.28 3.18
N VAL A 90 -6.39 3.35 2.36
CA VAL A 90 -6.18 3.59 0.92
C VAL A 90 -7.50 3.95 0.23
N ALA A 91 -8.58 3.21 0.49
CA ALA A 91 -9.90 3.51 -0.08
C ALA A 91 -10.42 4.89 0.36
N ASN A 92 -10.23 5.26 1.63
CA ASN A 92 -10.55 6.59 2.13
C ASN A 92 -9.73 7.69 1.43
N ALA A 93 -8.45 7.45 1.16
CA ALA A 93 -7.60 8.36 0.40
C ALA A 93 -8.12 8.52 -1.05
N VAL A 94 -8.63 7.43 -1.67
CA VAL A 94 -9.30 7.49 -2.98
C VAL A 94 -10.55 8.37 -2.93
N HIS A 95 -11.42 8.18 -1.93
CA HIS A 95 -12.62 9.01 -1.78
C HIS A 95 -12.26 10.49 -1.59
N TRP A 96 -11.23 10.77 -0.79
CA TRP A 96 -10.77 12.14 -0.55
C TRP A 96 -10.22 12.78 -1.84
N ILE A 97 -9.28 12.11 -2.52
CA ILE A 97 -8.61 12.71 -3.69
C ILE A 97 -9.58 12.90 -4.86
N MET A 98 -10.57 12.03 -5.02
CA MET A 98 -11.60 12.19 -6.06
C MET A 98 -12.59 13.32 -5.77
N GLY A 99 -12.70 13.76 -4.51
CA GLY A 99 -13.50 14.92 -4.11
C GLY A 99 -12.77 16.25 -4.27
N GLU A 100 -11.47 16.23 -4.55
CA GLU A 100 -10.65 17.44 -4.66
C GLU A 100 -10.94 18.21 -5.97
N PRO A 101 -11.28 19.52 -5.91
CA PRO A 101 -11.54 20.33 -7.08
C PRO A 101 -10.46 20.28 -8.17
N MET A 102 -9.19 20.26 -7.80
CA MET A 102 -8.06 20.18 -8.75
C MET A 102 -7.87 18.79 -9.37
N VAL A 103 -8.59 17.76 -8.93
CA VAL A 103 -8.42 16.40 -9.42
C VAL A 103 -9.46 16.06 -10.48
N ASP A 104 -8.99 15.48 -11.58
CA ASP A 104 -9.82 14.77 -12.53
C ASP A 104 -10.07 13.34 -12.04
N ALA A 105 -11.26 13.12 -11.46
CA ALA A 105 -11.64 11.84 -10.86
C ALA A 105 -11.66 10.66 -11.85
N ALA A 106 -11.67 10.92 -13.17
CA ALA A 106 -11.57 9.85 -14.18
C ALA A 106 -10.14 9.35 -14.39
N ARG A 107 -9.13 10.02 -13.82
CA ARG A 107 -7.70 9.81 -14.06
C ARG A 107 -6.92 9.68 -12.75
N VAL A 108 -7.34 8.75 -11.90
CA VAL A 108 -6.71 8.46 -10.61
C VAL A 108 -5.96 7.12 -10.66
N GLY A 109 -4.70 7.14 -10.23
CA GLY A 109 -3.86 5.96 -10.07
C GLY A 109 -3.34 5.78 -8.65
N LEU A 110 -2.82 4.59 -8.39
CA LEU A 110 -2.29 4.16 -7.10
C LEU A 110 -0.82 3.74 -7.23
N TRP A 111 0.02 4.23 -6.33
CA TRP A 111 1.42 3.83 -6.23
C TRP A 111 1.69 3.33 -4.81
N GLY A 112 2.26 2.13 -4.69
CA GLY A 112 2.59 1.53 -3.40
C GLY A 112 3.90 0.76 -3.47
N THR A 113 4.69 0.88 -2.41
CA THR A 113 5.98 0.19 -2.28
C THR A 113 5.95 -0.88 -1.19
N SER A 114 6.69 -1.96 -1.38
CA SER A 114 6.75 -3.09 -0.44
C SER A 114 5.36 -3.62 -0.11
N PHE A 115 5.03 -3.79 1.17
CA PHE A 115 3.68 -4.19 1.62
C PHE A 115 2.54 -3.41 0.98
N SER A 116 2.75 -2.11 0.70
CA SER A 116 1.72 -1.25 0.12
C SER A 116 1.40 -1.59 -1.33
N GLY A 117 2.34 -2.16 -2.08
CA GLY A 117 2.06 -2.59 -3.46
C GLY A 117 0.96 -3.65 -3.51
N GLY A 118 0.92 -4.55 -2.52
CA GLY A 118 -0.21 -5.47 -2.33
C GLY A 118 -1.51 -4.77 -1.97
N LEU A 119 -1.46 -3.73 -1.11
CA LEU A 119 -2.65 -2.98 -0.71
C LEU A 119 -3.25 -2.24 -1.90
N MET A 120 -2.42 -1.69 -2.79
CA MET A 120 -2.89 -1.03 -4.01
C MET A 120 -3.62 -1.99 -4.94
N VAL A 121 -3.08 -3.21 -5.14
CA VAL A 121 -3.76 -4.25 -5.92
C VAL A 121 -5.07 -4.67 -5.25
N TYR A 122 -5.05 -4.91 -3.93
CA TYR A 122 -6.23 -5.31 -3.18
C TYR A 122 -7.37 -4.28 -3.30
N VAL A 123 -7.06 -2.99 -3.22
CA VAL A 123 -8.06 -1.91 -3.33
C VAL A 123 -8.50 -1.69 -4.77
N ALA A 124 -7.56 -1.62 -5.73
CA ALA A 124 -7.91 -1.40 -7.13
C ALA A 124 -8.77 -2.53 -7.71
N ALA A 125 -8.59 -3.77 -7.26
CA ALA A 125 -9.43 -4.90 -7.66
C ALA A 125 -10.90 -4.77 -7.22
N ARG A 126 -11.20 -3.86 -6.28
CA ARG A 126 -12.52 -3.62 -5.70
C ARG A 126 -13.08 -2.23 -6.04
N ASP A 127 -12.27 -1.36 -6.64
CA ASP A 127 -12.66 -0.01 -6.98
C ASP A 127 -12.47 0.27 -8.49
N PRO A 128 -13.55 0.18 -9.29
CA PRO A 128 -13.47 0.33 -10.74
C PRO A 128 -13.12 1.74 -11.21
N ARG A 129 -13.01 2.72 -10.29
CA ARG A 129 -12.62 4.10 -10.60
C ARG A 129 -11.11 4.23 -10.79
N ILE A 130 -10.32 3.28 -10.26
CA ILE A 130 -8.86 3.30 -10.34
C ILE A 130 -8.40 2.85 -11.72
N ARG A 131 -7.53 3.65 -12.35
CA ARG A 131 -7.12 3.45 -13.75
C ARG A 131 -5.74 2.83 -13.92
N ALA A 132 -4.86 3.02 -12.95
CA ALA A 132 -3.51 2.49 -13.00
C ALA A 132 -2.97 2.20 -11.60
N VAL A 133 -2.19 1.14 -11.47
CA VAL A 133 -1.47 0.74 -10.27
C VAL A 133 0.01 0.56 -10.61
N VAL A 134 0.88 1.08 -9.75
CA VAL A 134 2.30 0.73 -9.71
C VAL A 134 2.60 0.06 -8.37
N ALA A 135 3.04 -1.19 -8.43
CA ALA A 135 3.45 -2.00 -7.29
C ALA A 135 4.98 -2.15 -7.32
N GLN A 136 5.66 -1.44 -6.43
CA GLN A 136 7.12 -1.38 -6.36
C GLN A 136 7.64 -2.33 -5.26
N VAL A 137 8.57 -3.23 -5.61
CA VAL A 137 9.13 -4.31 -4.76
C VAL A 137 8.07 -4.94 -3.84
N ALA A 138 6.93 -5.30 -4.44
CA ALA A 138 5.70 -5.42 -3.68
C ALA A 138 5.55 -6.78 -2.99
N ALA A 139 5.22 -6.73 -1.69
CA ALA A 139 4.80 -7.91 -0.93
C ALA A 139 3.28 -8.08 -1.05
N PHE A 140 2.85 -9.12 -1.74
CA PHE A 140 1.43 -9.39 -2.04
C PHE A 140 0.75 -10.33 -1.03
N GLY A 141 1.38 -10.59 0.11
CA GLY A 141 0.91 -11.60 1.06
C GLY A 141 1.00 -13.02 0.49
N TRP A 142 0.39 -13.97 1.19
CA TRP A 142 0.37 -15.37 0.77
C TRP A 142 -0.87 -15.62 -0.09
N ALA A 143 -0.70 -16.40 -1.16
CA ALA A 143 -1.86 -17.03 -1.80
C ALA A 143 -2.62 -17.84 -0.74
N ARG A 144 -3.96 -17.79 -0.74
CA ARG A 144 -4.77 -18.48 0.28
C ARG A 144 -4.44 -19.96 0.41
N SER A 145 -4.12 -20.62 -0.71
CA SER A 145 -3.75 -22.03 -0.76
C SER A 145 -2.30 -22.33 -0.37
N ALA A 146 -1.47 -21.31 -0.18
CA ALA A 146 -0.03 -21.43 0.07
C ALA A 146 0.39 -20.97 1.48
N ILE A 147 -0.57 -20.63 2.36
CA ILE A 147 -0.28 -20.22 3.73
C ILE A 147 0.34 -21.43 4.48
N PRO A 148 1.55 -21.31 5.06
CA PRO A 148 2.15 -22.40 5.81
C PRO A 148 1.29 -22.80 7.02
N ALA A 149 1.10 -24.10 7.25
CA ALA A 149 0.24 -24.60 8.34
C ALA A 149 0.57 -24.01 9.73
N PRO A 150 1.85 -23.90 10.16
CA PRO A 150 2.16 -23.27 11.45
C PRO A 150 1.76 -21.79 11.54
N MET A 151 1.82 -21.08 10.41
CA MET A 151 1.39 -19.68 10.35
C MET A 151 -0.14 -19.57 10.42
N LEU A 152 -0.85 -20.44 9.70
CA LEU A 152 -2.31 -20.52 9.73
C LEU A 152 -2.81 -20.86 11.14
N GLU A 153 -2.26 -21.89 11.78
CA GLU A 153 -2.60 -22.30 13.14
C GLU A 153 -2.39 -21.16 14.14
N ARG A 154 -1.24 -20.49 14.07
CA ARG A 154 -0.95 -19.33 14.93
C ARG A 154 -1.93 -18.19 14.69
N ALA A 155 -2.22 -17.85 13.44
CA ALA A 155 -3.16 -16.78 13.11
C ALA A 155 -4.58 -17.09 13.60
N LEU A 156 -5.06 -18.33 13.44
CA LEU A 156 -6.36 -18.75 13.94
C LEU A 156 -6.40 -18.79 15.48
N SER A 157 -5.34 -19.25 16.13
CA SER A 157 -5.21 -19.19 17.59
C SER A 157 -5.24 -17.76 18.10
N ASP A 158 -4.47 -16.85 17.50
CA ASP A 158 -4.48 -15.42 17.86
C ASP A 158 -5.89 -14.83 17.65
N ALA A 159 -6.58 -15.17 16.56
CA ALA A 159 -7.96 -14.75 16.31
C ALA A 159 -8.92 -15.18 17.43
N THR A 160 -8.89 -16.47 17.81
CA THR A 160 -9.75 -17.01 18.87
C THR A 160 -9.48 -16.33 20.21
N ARG A 161 -8.20 -16.22 20.60
CA ARG A 161 -7.80 -15.60 21.86
C ARG A 161 -8.20 -14.12 21.90
N ARG A 162 -7.99 -13.38 20.81
CA ARG A 162 -8.37 -11.97 20.71
C ARG A 162 -9.89 -11.78 20.78
N ALA A 163 -10.67 -12.60 20.07
CA ALA A 163 -12.13 -12.55 20.11
C ALA A 163 -12.70 -12.87 21.50
N ARG A 164 -11.97 -13.65 22.31
CA ARG A 164 -12.32 -13.99 23.69
C ARG A 164 -11.80 -12.98 24.73
N GLY A 165 -11.09 -11.93 24.29
CA GLY A 165 -10.46 -10.95 25.19
C GLY A 165 -9.26 -11.50 25.96
N GLU A 166 -8.68 -12.62 25.53
CA GLU A 166 -7.53 -13.26 26.19
C GLU A 166 -6.20 -12.63 25.75
N ILE A 167 -6.18 -11.94 24.60
CA ILE A 167 -5.06 -11.11 24.14
C ILE A 167 -5.57 -9.77 23.57
N GLY A 168 -4.96 -8.67 23.99
CA GLY A 168 -5.15 -7.36 23.40
C GLY A 168 -4.30 -7.11 22.16
N TYR A 169 -4.51 -5.96 21.54
CA TYR A 169 -3.72 -5.53 20.39
C TYR A 169 -2.23 -5.38 20.76
N PRO A 170 -1.31 -5.69 19.84
CA PRO A 170 0.11 -5.55 20.14
C PRO A 170 0.45 -4.10 20.51
N PRO A 171 1.41 -3.89 21.42
CA PRO A 171 1.87 -2.54 21.76
C PRO A 171 2.64 -1.92 20.59
N PRO A 172 2.75 -0.58 20.54
CA PRO A 172 3.63 0.10 19.59
C PRO A 172 5.10 -0.31 19.78
N GLY A 173 5.93 0.00 18.79
CA GLY A 173 7.38 -0.21 18.88
C GLY A 173 7.86 -1.63 18.57
N ARG A 174 6.93 -2.57 18.36
CA ARG A 174 7.24 -4.00 18.23
C ARG A 174 7.91 -4.33 16.91
N ARG A 175 8.81 -5.32 16.93
CA ARG A 175 9.46 -5.90 15.75
C ARG A 175 9.22 -7.40 15.75
N GLU A 176 8.19 -7.84 15.04
CA GLU A 176 7.77 -9.25 15.02
C GLU A 176 8.01 -9.95 13.69
N VAL A 177 8.39 -9.20 12.65
CA VAL A 177 8.78 -9.72 11.33
C VAL A 177 10.19 -9.23 11.02
N GLY A 178 11.19 -10.04 11.36
CA GLY A 178 12.59 -9.65 11.28
C GLY A 178 12.86 -8.34 12.03
N ASN A 179 13.47 -7.38 11.34
CA ASN A 179 13.74 -6.05 11.89
C ASN A 179 12.65 -5.01 11.57
N LEU A 180 11.55 -5.42 10.92
CA LEU A 180 10.49 -4.51 10.51
C LEU A 180 9.72 -3.99 11.72
N TYR A 181 9.49 -2.69 11.71
CA TYR A 181 8.77 -1.98 12.74
C TYR A 181 7.26 -2.15 12.58
N GLY A 182 6.56 -2.41 13.68
CA GLY A 182 5.12 -2.64 13.72
C GLY A 182 4.75 -4.13 13.78
N ALA A 183 3.74 -4.44 14.57
CA ALA A 183 3.27 -5.80 14.81
C ALA A 183 2.05 -6.14 13.94
N PRO A 184 1.98 -7.35 13.36
CA PRO A 184 0.86 -7.74 12.53
C PRO A 184 -0.36 -8.18 13.34
N ILE A 185 -1.56 -7.87 12.82
CA ILE A 185 -2.80 -8.59 13.14
C ILE A 185 -2.86 -9.81 12.21
N ARG A 186 -2.24 -10.92 12.65
CA ARG A 186 -2.00 -12.12 11.83
C ARG A 186 -3.27 -12.67 11.20
N GLU A 187 -4.36 -12.68 11.96
CA GLU A 187 -5.66 -13.15 11.51
C GLU A 187 -6.26 -12.31 10.38
N SER A 188 -5.94 -11.01 10.31
CA SER A 188 -6.37 -10.15 9.21
C SER A 188 -5.67 -10.50 7.90
N PHE A 189 -4.41 -10.97 7.96
CA PHE A 189 -3.69 -11.43 6.78
C PHE A 189 -4.32 -12.66 6.12
N LEU A 190 -5.06 -13.51 6.85
CA LEU A 190 -5.78 -14.65 6.28
C LEU A 190 -6.87 -14.23 5.27
N ARG A 191 -7.38 -13.00 5.41
CA ARG A 191 -8.44 -12.43 4.54
C ARG A 191 -7.87 -11.54 3.44
N TYR A 192 -6.58 -11.23 3.51
CA TYR A 192 -5.87 -10.36 2.58
C TYR A 192 -5.12 -11.20 1.54
N ALA A 193 -5.65 -11.21 0.31
CA ALA A 193 -5.17 -12.08 -0.75
C ALA A 193 -4.92 -11.34 -2.08
N PRO A 194 -4.05 -10.30 -2.13
CA PRO A 194 -3.75 -9.53 -3.34
C PRO A 194 -3.38 -10.39 -4.56
N VAL A 195 -2.69 -11.51 -4.34
CA VAL A 195 -2.32 -12.42 -5.44
C VAL A 195 -3.56 -12.97 -6.14
N GLU A 196 -4.60 -13.36 -5.40
CA GLU A 196 -5.88 -13.80 -5.99
C GLU A 196 -6.67 -12.61 -6.54
N ASP A 197 -6.71 -11.51 -5.79
CA ASP A 197 -7.50 -10.33 -6.14
C ASP A 197 -7.02 -9.65 -7.43
N ALA A 198 -5.77 -9.84 -7.84
CA ALA A 198 -5.21 -9.29 -9.07
C ALA A 198 -6.04 -9.59 -10.33
N ALA A 199 -6.75 -10.72 -10.37
CA ALA A 199 -7.67 -11.06 -11.46
C ALA A 199 -8.85 -10.08 -11.60
N GLY A 200 -9.15 -9.31 -10.55
CA GLY A 200 -10.21 -8.32 -10.50
C GLY A 200 -9.83 -6.92 -11.00
N LEU A 201 -8.60 -6.69 -11.48
CA LEU A 201 -8.12 -5.38 -11.97
C LEU A 201 -8.71 -4.99 -13.34
N ASN A 202 -10.02 -5.11 -13.50
CA ASN A 202 -10.73 -4.87 -14.76
C ASN A 202 -10.67 -3.39 -15.14
N GLY A 203 -10.02 -3.08 -16.26
CA GLY A 203 -9.87 -1.69 -16.72
C GLY A 203 -8.85 -0.87 -15.91
N CYS A 204 -8.02 -1.53 -15.11
CA CYS A 204 -6.94 -0.93 -14.33
C CYS A 204 -5.59 -1.46 -14.81
N ALA A 205 -4.71 -0.56 -15.24
CA ALA A 205 -3.40 -0.90 -15.76
C ALA A 205 -2.40 -1.23 -14.64
N LEU A 206 -1.79 -2.41 -14.64
CA LEU A 206 -0.83 -2.81 -13.60
C LEU A 206 0.64 -2.78 -14.05
N LEU A 207 1.49 -2.02 -13.35
CA LEU A 207 2.95 -2.14 -13.41
C LEU A 207 3.49 -2.78 -12.11
N ILE A 208 4.31 -3.81 -12.25
CA ILE A 208 5.11 -4.39 -11.18
C ILE A 208 6.59 -4.09 -11.43
N ILE A 209 7.28 -3.53 -10.42
CA ILE A 209 8.71 -3.26 -10.47
C ILE A 209 9.38 -4.10 -9.37
N ASP A 210 10.09 -5.15 -9.74
CA ASP A 210 10.78 -6.05 -8.81
C ASP A 210 12.29 -5.78 -8.78
N ALA A 211 12.94 -6.16 -7.68
CA ALA A 211 14.39 -6.22 -7.54
C ALA A 211 14.89 -7.63 -7.90
N GLU A 212 15.89 -7.76 -8.77
CA GLU A 212 16.40 -9.09 -9.17
C GLU A 212 16.90 -9.93 -8.00
N LYS A 213 17.55 -9.30 -7.01
CA LYS A 213 18.08 -9.95 -5.81
C LYS A 213 17.17 -9.74 -4.60
N GLU A 214 15.85 -9.79 -4.81
CA GLU A 214 14.88 -9.72 -3.72
C GLU A 214 15.17 -10.76 -2.64
N GLU A 215 15.42 -10.28 -1.43
CA GLU A 215 15.86 -11.06 -0.28
C GLU A 215 14.78 -11.27 0.79
N LEU A 216 13.65 -10.54 0.72
CA LEU A 216 12.59 -10.62 1.73
C LEU A 216 11.53 -11.67 1.40
N PHE A 217 11.31 -11.96 0.12
CA PHE A 217 10.29 -12.91 -0.33
C PHE A 217 10.54 -13.45 -1.74
N ASP A 218 9.87 -14.55 -2.09
CA ASP A 218 10.03 -15.18 -3.40
C ASP A 218 9.21 -14.46 -4.47
N LEU A 219 9.88 -13.87 -5.47
CA LEU A 219 9.23 -13.19 -6.59
C LEU A 219 8.22 -14.07 -7.34
N ARG A 220 8.44 -15.39 -7.37
CA ARG A 220 7.56 -16.36 -8.03
C ARG A 220 6.21 -16.48 -7.35
N GLU A 221 6.16 -16.32 -6.03
CA GLU A 221 4.93 -16.32 -5.24
C GLU A 221 4.28 -14.94 -5.12
N HIS A 222 5.00 -13.90 -5.51
CA HIS A 222 4.59 -12.50 -5.42
C HIS A 222 4.41 -11.87 -6.80
N GLY A 223 5.35 -11.03 -7.24
CA GLY A 223 5.21 -10.22 -8.46
C GLY A 223 4.90 -11.04 -9.71
N GLU A 224 5.51 -12.22 -9.87
CA GLU A 224 5.25 -13.07 -11.03
C GLU A 224 3.83 -13.66 -11.02
N ARG A 225 3.37 -14.17 -9.88
CA ARG A 225 2.04 -14.77 -9.75
C ARG A 225 0.92 -13.75 -9.89
N VAL A 226 1.11 -12.55 -9.36
CA VAL A 226 0.22 -11.41 -9.59
C VAL A 226 0.20 -11.05 -11.07
N PHE A 227 1.36 -10.93 -11.71
CA PHE A 227 1.45 -10.61 -13.13
C PHE A 227 0.72 -11.65 -14.00
N GLN A 228 0.86 -12.94 -13.70
CA GLN A 228 0.15 -13.99 -14.44
C GLN A 228 -1.38 -13.87 -14.32
N ARG A 229 -1.89 -13.47 -13.15
CA ARG A 229 -3.33 -13.39 -12.86
C ARG A 229 -3.99 -12.09 -13.29
N ALA A 230 -3.26 -10.98 -13.29
CA ALA A 230 -3.82 -9.68 -13.66
C ALA A 230 -4.27 -9.66 -15.14
N PRO A 231 -5.37 -8.98 -15.48
CA PRO A 231 -5.74 -8.71 -16.87
C PRO A 231 -4.78 -7.71 -17.53
N GLU A 232 -4.84 -7.60 -18.85
CA GLU A 232 -4.20 -6.52 -19.59
C GLU A 232 -4.95 -5.18 -19.38
N PRO A 233 -4.27 -4.01 -19.49
CA PRO A 233 -2.85 -3.85 -19.76
C PRO A 233 -1.99 -4.06 -18.51
N LYS A 234 -0.93 -4.86 -18.63
CA LYS A 234 0.03 -5.10 -17.54
C LYS A 234 1.48 -5.11 -18.00
N ARG A 235 2.39 -4.75 -17.11
CA ARG A 235 3.83 -4.85 -17.33
C ARG A 235 4.54 -5.27 -16.05
N ARG A 236 5.57 -6.09 -16.20
CA ARG A 236 6.51 -6.41 -15.12
C ARG A 236 7.92 -6.02 -15.55
N VAL A 237 8.65 -5.37 -14.66
CA VAL A 237 10.05 -4.99 -14.85
C VAL A 237 10.83 -5.53 -13.65
N VAL A 238 11.93 -6.25 -13.92
CA VAL A 238 12.86 -6.70 -12.89
C VAL A 238 14.14 -5.88 -13.07
N ILE A 239 14.51 -5.09 -12.05
CA ILE A 239 15.72 -4.26 -12.10
C ILE A 239 16.92 -5.14 -11.70
N PRO A 240 17.93 -5.28 -12.57
CA PRO A 240 19.06 -6.18 -12.33
C PRO A 240 19.98 -5.65 -11.22
N GLY A 241 20.61 -6.57 -10.50
CA GLY A 241 21.70 -6.29 -9.57
C GLY A 241 21.30 -5.67 -8.21
N ILE A 242 20.05 -5.25 -8.02
CA ILE A 242 19.59 -4.62 -6.78
C ILE A 242 18.88 -5.59 -5.84
N THR A 243 18.98 -5.31 -4.54
CA THR A 243 18.18 -5.92 -3.47
C THR A 243 16.86 -5.15 -3.27
N HIS A 244 15.99 -5.62 -2.38
CA HIS A 244 14.75 -4.95 -1.99
C HIS A 244 14.99 -3.47 -1.66
N TYR A 245 16.03 -3.20 -0.88
CA TYR A 245 16.36 -1.83 -0.45
C TYR A 245 17.15 -1.03 -1.48
N GLY A 246 17.75 -1.68 -2.48
CA GLY A 246 18.44 -1.02 -3.59
C GLY A 246 17.50 -0.11 -4.40
N ILE A 247 16.19 -0.41 -4.41
CA ILE A 247 15.20 0.41 -5.10
C ILE A 247 15.00 1.80 -4.47
N TYR A 248 15.26 1.94 -3.17
CA TYR A 248 15.17 3.22 -2.46
C TYR A 248 16.49 4.00 -2.50
N SER A 249 17.51 3.47 -3.19
CA SER A 249 18.85 4.06 -3.25
C SER A 249 19.38 4.04 -4.68
N SER A 250 20.22 3.07 -5.02
CA SER A 250 20.94 3.01 -6.30
C SER A 250 20.02 2.97 -7.52
N ALA A 251 18.82 2.41 -7.39
CA ALA A 251 17.85 2.30 -8.48
C ALA A 251 16.63 3.23 -8.35
N ARG A 252 16.61 4.16 -7.38
CA ARG A 252 15.44 5.03 -7.13
C ARG A 252 15.03 5.81 -8.37
N GLU A 253 15.99 6.45 -9.04
CA GLU A 253 15.73 7.27 -10.23
C GLU A 253 15.17 6.44 -11.40
N GLN A 254 15.66 5.21 -11.58
CA GLN A 254 15.13 4.30 -12.58
C GLN A 254 13.70 3.85 -12.25
N ALA A 255 13.47 3.42 -11.01
CA ALA A 255 12.17 2.92 -10.57
C ALA A 255 11.09 4.01 -10.65
N ILE A 256 11.42 5.23 -10.26
CA ILE A 256 10.46 6.34 -10.34
C ILE A 256 10.18 6.78 -11.78
N GLY A 257 11.20 6.75 -12.66
CA GLY A 257 10.99 7.02 -14.09
C GLY A 257 9.98 6.05 -14.69
N LEU A 258 10.15 4.75 -14.43
CA LEU A 258 9.20 3.71 -14.86
C LEU A 258 7.77 3.95 -14.33
N ALA A 259 7.66 4.36 -13.07
CA ALA A 259 6.38 4.63 -12.43
C ALA A 259 5.68 5.87 -13.02
N VAL A 260 6.43 6.96 -13.25
CA VAL A 260 5.92 8.19 -13.89
C VAL A 260 5.49 7.91 -15.32
N ASP A 261 6.28 7.17 -16.10
CA ASP A 261 5.94 6.82 -17.49
C ASP A 261 4.65 6.00 -17.56
N TRP A 262 4.48 5.05 -16.63
CA TRP A 262 3.28 4.24 -16.53
C TRP A 262 2.04 5.08 -16.22
N MET A 263 2.12 5.92 -15.19
CA MET A 263 1.01 6.80 -14.83
C MET A 263 0.69 7.80 -15.94
N THR A 264 1.70 8.36 -16.60
CA THR A 264 1.53 9.30 -17.72
C THR A 264 0.77 8.66 -18.86
N ARG A 265 1.10 7.41 -19.19
CA ARG A 265 0.43 6.66 -20.26
C ARG A 265 -1.01 6.32 -19.91
N HIS A 266 -1.24 5.79 -18.71
CA HIS A 266 -2.52 5.19 -18.35
C HIS A 266 -3.50 6.14 -17.66
N LEU A 267 -3.04 7.34 -17.26
CA LEU A 267 -3.84 8.45 -16.78
C LEU A 267 -3.86 9.62 -17.77
N ALA A 268 -3.54 9.38 -19.04
CA ALA A 268 -3.68 10.36 -20.10
C ALA A 268 -5.15 10.81 -20.23
N ALA A 269 -5.36 12.05 -20.67
CA ALA A 269 -6.71 12.49 -21.02
C ALA A 269 -7.29 11.58 -22.13
N PRO A 270 -8.58 11.22 -22.08
CA PRO A 270 -9.22 10.54 -23.20
C PRO A 270 -8.98 11.37 -24.47
N ALA A 271 -8.57 10.72 -25.57
CA ALA A 271 -8.58 11.39 -26.87
C ALA A 271 -10.01 11.93 -27.10
N GLY A 272 -10.10 13.22 -27.43
CA GLY A 272 -11.34 14.00 -27.37
C GLY A 272 -12.56 13.26 -27.92
N ARG A 273 -13.63 13.25 -27.11
CA ARG A 273 -14.99 13.00 -27.59
C ARG A 273 -15.65 14.34 -27.87
#